data_AF-A0A0P9W4N4-F1
#
_entry.id   AF-A0A0P9W4N4-F1
#
_cell.length_a   1.000
_cell.length_b   1.000
_cell.length_c   1.000
_cell.angle_alpha   90.00
_cell.angle_beta   90.00
_cell.angle_gamma   90.00
#
_symmetry.space_group_name_H-M   'P 1'
#
loop_
_entity.id
_entity.type
_entity.pdbx_description
1 polymer ?
#
loop_
_entity_poly.entity_id
_entity_poly.type
_entity_poly.pdbx_seq_one_letter_code
_entity_poly.pdbx_strand_id
1 'polypeptide(L)'
;MIFLVTNGRIKTMTSVSKITTEKPKDPVDAKAWEQAVQQSRDAGIQWELPSDDKRSAQEIIDDNPLLKSLGGRGDRGEAKQNLIAQVGDYTKDSSAAFRAVQLLEHIETFDANGNRLASNDIGNNRIDGYTSSSDAKHGSEAGRLKDFGKFGFSSLKGKLHEVRSPADDPAIREQAEKLGIQWERPKGDERDAQAIIDTDPLLKNLGNRTCSRSRSAISSAMPTQPIARPRCWLTSNSSMATACGLSVAM
;
A
#
# COMPACT_ATOMS: atom_id res chain seq x y z
N MET A 1 15.00 -27.34 31.31
CA MET A 1 14.88 -27.89 29.95
C MET A 1 14.43 -29.32 30.07
N ILE A 2 13.14 -29.60 29.85
CA ILE A 2 12.59 -30.96 29.89
C ILE A 2 12.35 -31.36 28.44
N PHE A 3 13.12 -32.32 27.94
CA PHE A 3 12.95 -32.91 26.62
C PHE A 3 12.12 -34.19 26.77
N LEU A 4 10.93 -34.22 26.16
CA LEU A 4 10.22 -35.47 25.91
C LEU A 4 10.65 -36.00 24.55
N VAL A 5 11.39 -37.10 24.57
CA VAL A 5 11.83 -37.84 23.38
C VAL A 5 10.79 -38.91 23.07
N THR A 6 10.02 -38.71 22.01
CA THR A 6 9.33 -39.80 21.31
C THR A 6 9.45 -39.56 19.81
N ASN A 7 10.11 -40.49 19.12
CA ASN A 7 10.21 -40.60 17.66
C ASN A 7 10.81 -39.41 16.88
N GLY A 8 12.12 -39.23 17.03
CA GLY A 8 13.02 -39.20 15.87
C GLY A 8 12.89 -38.09 14.83
N ARG A 9 12.19 -36.99 15.11
CA ARG A 9 12.22 -35.79 14.24
C ARG A 9 12.23 -34.54 15.09
N ILE A 10 13.42 -34.00 15.36
CA ILE A 10 13.58 -32.60 15.76
C ILE A 10 13.14 -31.79 14.54
N LYS A 11 11.84 -31.48 14.45
CA LYS A 11 11.37 -30.45 13.53
C LYS A 11 11.87 -29.13 14.11
N THR A 12 12.99 -28.64 13.61
CA THR A 12 13.33 -27.23 13.71
C THR A 12 12.11 -26.42 13.26
N MET A 13 11.73 -25.40 14.02
CA MET A 13 10.62 -24.48 13.69
C MET A 13 10.97 -23.60 12.47
N THR A 14 11.47 -24.18 11.38
CA THR A 14 12.01 -23.45 10.21
C THR A 14 11.37 -23.89 8.90
N SER A 15 10.17 -24.45 8.96
CA SER A 15 9.39 -24.70 7.75
C SER A 15 7.91 -24.62 8.12
N VAL A 16 7.44 -23.42 8.45
CA VAL A 16 6.03 -23.12 8.24
C VAL A 16 5.84 -23.26 6.73
N SER A 17 5.10 -24.29 6.34
CA SER A 17 4.59 -24.52 5.00
C SER A 17 4.15 -23.17 4.44
N LYS A 18 4.75 -22.74 3.30
CA LYS A 18 4.51 -21.45 2.63
C LYS A 18 3.06 -20.99 2.85
N ILE A 19 2.86 -19.86 3.53
CA ILE A 19 1.53 -19.36 3.87
C ILE A 19 0.69 -19.28 2.60
N THR A 20 -0.39 -20.04 2.54
CA THR A 20 -1.34 -20.08 1.43
C THR A 20 -2.53 -19.17 1.72
N THR A 21 -3.22 -18.72 0.67
CA THR A 21 -4.49 -18.00 0.85
C THR A 21 -5.53 -18.89 1.53
N GLU A 22 -5.58 -20.18 1.18
CA GLU A 22 -6.48 -21.14 1.83
C GLU A 22 -5.91 -21.67 3.15
N LYS A 23 -6.82 -21.95 4.09
CA LYS A 23 -6.49 -22.56 5.39
C LYS A 23 -5.95 -24.00 5.20
N PRO A 24 -4.77 -24.33 5.75
CA PRO A 24 -4.21 -25.68 5.70
C PRO A 24 -5.10 -26.73 6.37
N LYS A 25 -4.99 -27.99 5.92
CA LYS A 25 -5.71 -29.14 6.51
C LYS A 25 -5.06 -29.69 7.78
N ASP A 26 -3.73 -29.56 7.89
CA ASP A 26 -3.01 -29.99 9.09
C ASP A 26 -3.34 -29.05 10.26
N PRO A 27 -3.71 -29.57 11.45
CA PRO A 27 -4.18 -28.74 12.55
C PRO A 27 -3.11 -27.80 13.13
N VAL A 28 -1.82 -28.15 13.03
CA VAL A 28 -0.73 -27.29 13.50
C VAL A 28 -0.53 -26.12 12.54
N ASP A 29 -0.49 -26.41 11.24
CA ASP A 29 -0.35 -25.39 10.19
C ASP A 29 -1.60 -24.49 10.12
N ALA A 30 -2.79 -25.06 10.34
CA ALA A 30 -4.05 -24.32 10.41
C ALA A 30 -4.05 -23.29 11.54
N LYS A 31 -3.54 -23.65 12.72
CA LYS A 31 -3.45 -22.72 13.86
C LYS A 31 -2.46 -21.60 13.58
N ALA A 32 -1.30 -21.91 12.99
CA ALA A 32 -0.33 -20.89 12.59
C ALA A 32 -0.89 -19.94 11.53
N TRP A 33 -1.65 -20.48 10.57
CA TRP A 33 -2.35 -19.69 9.55
C TRP A 33 -3.40 -18.75 10.17
N GLU A 34 -4.26 -19.25 11.07
CA GLU A 34 -5.25 -18.44 11.78
C GLU A 34 -4.61 -17.30 12.57
N GLN A 35 -3.47 -17.57 13.22
CA GLN A 35 -2.70 -16.56 13.93
C GLN A 35 -2.17 -15.48 12.97
N ALA A 36 -1.63 -15.86 11.82
CA ALA A 36 -1.15 -14.91 10.81
C ALA A 36 -2.29 -14.03 10.26
N VAL A 37 -3.45 -14.64 9.97
CA VAL A 37 -4.66 -13.91 9.52
C VAL A 37 -5.13 -12.92 10.58
N GLN A 38 -5.18 -13.33 11.85
CA GLN A 38 -5.58 -12.44 12.92
C GLN A 38 -4.61 -11.27 13.07
N GLN A 39 -3.30 -11.55 13.06
CA GLN A 39 -2.27 -10.52 13.16
C GLN A 39 -2.29 -9.56 11.96
N SER A 40 -2.60 -10.03 10.75
CA SER A 40 -2.74 -9.15 9.59
C SER A 40 -3.91 -8.19 9.80
N ARG A 41 -5.06 -8.68 10.30
CA ARG A 41 -6.23 -7.84 10.60
C ARG A 41 -5.95 -6.81 11.68
N ASP A 42 -5.20 -7.20 12.71
CA ASP A 42 -4.79 -6.30 13.79
C ASP A 42 -3.87 -5.18 13.28
N ALA A 43 -2.99 -5.50 12.32
CA ALA A 43 -2.13 -4.54 11.61
C ALA A 43 -2.88 -3.70 10.56
N GLY A 44 -4.16 -3.97 10.33
CA GLY A 44 -4.95 -3.24 9.34
C GLY A 44 -4.72 -3.71 7.89
N ILE A 45 -4.32 -4.98 7.70
CA ILE A 45 -4.09 -5.62 6.40
C ILE A 45 -5.18 -6.68 6.13
N GLN A 46 -5.88 -6.52 5.02
CA GLN A 46 -6.85 -7.50 4.52
C GLN A 46 -6.15 -8.73 3.97
N TRP A 47 -6.61 -9.91 4.38
CA TRP A 47 -6.00 -11.18 3.97
C TRP A 47 -6.33 -11.57 2.53
N GLU A 48 -7.58 -11.39 2.11
CA GLU A 48 -8.04 -11.82 0.79
C GLU A 48 -8.31 -10.61 -0.09
N LEU A 49 -8.14 -10.80 -1.39
CA LEU A 49 -8.57 -9.82 -2.37
C LEU A 49 -10.11 -9.67 -2.27
N PRO A 50 -10.65 -8.44 -2.24
CA PRO A 50 -12.08 -8.20 -2.28
C PRO A 50 -12.75 -8.91 -3.47
N SER A 51 -13.98 -9.39 -3.29
CA SER A 51 -14.66 -10.23 -4.29
C SER A 51 -15.04 -9.47 -5.56
N ASP A 52 -15.10 -8.15 -5.51
CA ASP A 52 -15.32 -7.23 -6.61
C ASP A 52 -14.04 -6.93 -7.41
N ASP A 53 -12.86 -7.01 -6.80
CA ASP A 53 -11.58 -6.84 -7.49
C ASP A 53 -11.23 -8.12 -8.29
N LYS A 54 -11.10 -7.97 -9.60
CA LYS A 54 -10.80 -9.07 -10.55
C LYS A 54 -9.37 -9.05 -11.08
N ARG A 55 -8.52 -8.16 -10.56
CA ARG A 55 -7.13 -8.06 -11.00
C ARG A 55 -6.37 -9.35 -10.70
N SER A 56 -5.58 -9.77 -11.67
CA SER A 56 -4.60 -10.83 -11.52
C SER A 56 -3.44 -10.40 -10.64
N ALA A 57 -2.70 -11.37 -10.10
CA ALA A 57 -1.48 -11.11 -9.34
C ALA A 57 -0.48 -10.22 -10.13
N GLN A 58 -0.37 -10.47 -11.43
CA GLN A 58 0.52 -9.71 -12.30
C GLN A 58 0.06 -8.26 -12.48
N GLU A 59 -1.24 -8.02 -12.67
CA GLU A 59 -1.81 -6.66 -12.72
C GLU A 59 -1.58 -5.91 -11.40
N ILE A 60 -1.80 -6.56 -10.26
CA ILE A 60 -1.54 -5.96 -8.93
C ILE A 60 -0.05 -5.61 -8.76
N ILE A 61 0.86 -6.48 -9.22
CA ILE A 61 2.30 -6.20 -9.21
C ILE A 61 2.63 -5.04 -10.14
N ASP A 62 2.07 -5.02 -11.35
CA ASP A 62 2.37 -3.99 -12.35
C ASP A 62 1.86 -2.61 -11.95
N ASP A 63 0.74 -2.55 -11.24
CA ASP A 63 0.16 -1.33 -10.65
C ASP A 63 1.01 -0.78 -9.49
N ASN A 64 1.83 -1.62 -8.85
CA ASN A 64 2.65 -1.22 -7.71
C ASN A 64 4.16 -1.23 -8.08
N PRO A 65 4.75 -0.07 -8.42
CA PRO A 65 6.16 0.01 -8.86
C PRO A 65 7.16 -0.45 -7.79
N LEU A 66 6.83 -0.32 -6.51
CA LEU A 66 7.66 -0.80 -5.42
C LEU A 66 7.66 -2.33 -5.40
N LEU A 67 6.49 -2.97 -5.38
CA LEU A 67 6.37 -4.43 -5.42
C LEU A 67 6.98 -5.04 -6.70
N LYS A 68 6.83 -4.35 -7.83
CA LYS A 68 7.43 -4.72 -9.12
C LYS A 68 8.96 -4.70 -9.10
N SER A 69 9.54 -3.70 -8.42
CA SER A 69 10.99 -3.51 -8.36
C SER A 69 11.68 -4.28 -7.23
N LEU A 70 10.91 -4.83 -6.29
CA LEU A 70 11.44 -5.70 -5.22
C LEU A 70 12.19 -6.91 -5.78
N GLY A 71 13.41 -7.14 -5.28
CA GLY A 71 14.32 -8.16 -5.80
C GLY A 71 15.22 -7.68 -6.94
N GLY A 72 15.09 -6.40 -7.35
CA GLY A 72 15.89 -5.75 -8.40
C GLY A 72 17.26 -5.24 -7.92
N ARG A 73 17.84 -4.30 -8.69
CA ARG A 73 19.21 -3.79 -8.48
C ARG A 73 19.27 -2.81 -7.29
N GLY A 74 19.28 -3.34 -6.07
CA GLY A 74 19.35 -2.56 -4.82
C GLY A 74 18.70 -3.28 -3.63
N ASP A 75 17.54 -3.90 -3.87
CA ASP A 75 16.72 -4.55 -2.85
C ASP A 75 16.74 -6.06 -3.10
N ARG A 76 17.74 -6.70 -2.51
CA ARG A 76 18.25 -8.00 -2.96
C ARG A 76 17.32 -9.13 -2.53
N GLY A 77 17.22 -10.16 -3.37
CA GLY A 77 16.21 -11.21 -3.36
C GLY A 77 15.82 -11.86 -2.02
N GLU A 78 16.60 -11.70 -0.95
CA GLU A 78 16.18 -12.03 0.43
C GLU A 78 14.86 -11.33 0.80
N ALA A 79 14.70 -10.04 0.52
CA ALA A 79 13.46 -9.31 0.82
C ALA A 79 12.25 -9.91 0.11
N LYS A 80 12.42 -10.27 -1.18
CA LYS A 80 11.42 -10.96 -1.98
C LYS A 80 11.07 -12.34 -1.42
N GLN A 81 12.08 -13.14 -1.05
CA GLN A 81 11.87 -14.47 -0.48
C GLN A 81 11.18 -14.40 0.89
N ASN A 82 11.57 -13.45 1.72
CA ASN A 82 10.97 -13.19 3.02
C ASN A 82 9.50 -12.79 2.88
N LEU A 83 9.17 -11.93 1.90
CA LEU A 83 7.79 -11.62 1.57
C LEU A 83 7.03 -12.88 1.18
N ILE A 84 7.53 -13.64 0.20
CA ILE A 84 6.87 -14.86 -0.29
C ILE A 84 6.64 -15.87 0.84
N ALA A 85 7.58 -15.99 1.77
CA ALA A 85 7.46 -16.90 2.91
C ALA A 85 6.31 -16.51 3.86
N GLN A 86 6.11 -15.20 4.07
CA GLN A 86 5.16 -14.68 5.07
C GLN A 86 3.77 -14.34 4.48
N VAL A 87 3.71 -13.81 3.27
CA VAL A 87 2.44 -13.39 2.63
C VAL A 87 1.92 -14.39 1.60
N GLY A 88 2.73 -15.39 1.23
CA GLY A 88 2.45 -16.33 0.14
C GLY A 88 3.08 -15.90 -1.20
N ASP A 89 2.98 -16.78 -2.21
CA ASP A 89 3.55 -16.54 -3.54
C ASP A 89 2.77 -15.46 -4.30
N TYR A 90 3.11 -14.20 -4.00
CA TYR A 90 2.49 -13.01 -4.59
C TYR A 90 2.68 -12.91 -6.10
N THR A 91 3.57 -13.70 -6.70
CA THR A 91 3.76 -13.74 -8.17
C THR A 91 2.72 -14.58 -8.89
N LYS A 92 1.94 -15.37 -8.15
CA LYS A 92 0.93 -16.29 -8.70
C LYS A 92 -0.45 -16.10 -8.12
N ASP A 93 -0.53 -15.65 -6.87
CA ASP A 93 -1.77 -15.51 -6.12
C ASP A 93 -2.13 -14.02 -5.96
N SER A 94 -3.27 -13.62 -6.50
CA SER A 94 -3.75 -12.23 -6.43
C SER A 94 -3.99 -11.77 -4.99
N SER A 95 -4.47 -12.66 -4.11
CA SER A 95 -4.67 -12.31 -2.70
C SER A 95 -3.33 -12.12 -2.00
N ALA A 96 -2.32 -12.93 -2.33
CA ALA A 96 -0.95 -12.73 -1.82
C ALA A 96 -0.33 -11.43 -2.35
N ALA A 97 -0.55 -11.08 -3.62
CA ALA A 97 -0.14 -9.79 -4.19
C ALA A 97 -0.80 -8.61 -3.47
N PHE A 98 -2.11 -8.69 -3.23
CA PHE A 98 -2.87 -7.67 -2.51
C PHE A 98 -2.41 -7.50 -1.06
N ARG A 99 -2.15 -8.60 -0.35
CA ARG A 99 -1.54 -8.56 0.99
C ARG A 99 -0.17 -7.91 0.98
N ALA A 100 0.67 -8.24 -0.02
CA ALA A 100 2.01 -7.70 -0.15
C ALA A 100 2.01 -6.18 -0.38
N VAL A 101 1.09 -5.66 -1.20
CA VAL A 101 0.93 -4.22 -1.44
C VAL A 101 0.62 -3.48 -0.13
N GLN A 102 -0.40 -3.93 0.62
CA GLN A 102 -0.77 -3.33 1.90
C GLN A 102 0.35 -3.40 2.94
N LEU A 103 1.09 -4.51 2.96
CA LEU A 103 2.25 -4.67 3.84
C LEU A 103 3.32 -3.61 3.56
N LEU A 104 3.64 -3.38 2.29
CA LEU A 104 4.68 -2.43 1.92
C LEU A 104 4.26 -1.00 2.25
N GLU A 105 2.99 -0.66 2.02
CA GLU A 105 2.39 0.60 2.46
C GLU A 105 2.48 0.77 3.99
N HIS A 106 2.22 -0.29 4.76
CA HIS A 106 2.38 -0.28 6.22
C HIS A 106 3.83 0.04 6.62
N ILE A 107 4.81 -0.60 5.98
CA ILE A 107 6.23 -0.40 6.26
C ILE A 107 6.71 1.03 5.95
N GLU A 108 6.21 1.63 4.87
CA GLU A 108 6.49 3.04 4.52
C GLU A 108 5.77 4.01 5.47
N THR A 109 4.57 3.65 5.94
CA THR A 109 3.71 4.56 6.73
C THR A 109 4.05 4.59 8.21
N PHE A 110 4.52 3.48 8.80
CA PHE A 110 4.74 3.37 10.25
C PHE A 110 6.21 3.19 10.63
N ASP A 111 6.59 3.76 11.77
CA ASP A 111 7.85 3.46 12.43
C ASP A 111 7.80 2.10 13.18
N ALA A 112 8.92 1.71 13.80
CA ALA A 112 9.00 0.46 14.56
C ALA A 112 8.10 0.42 15.81
N ASN A 113 7.63 1.57 16.30
CA ASN A 113 6.74 1.69 17.45
C ASN A 113 5.26 1.74 17.02
N GLY A 114 4.97 1.83 15.72
CA GLY A 114 3.63 1.98 15.17
C GLY A 114 3.14 3.43 15.12
N ASN A 115 4.03 4.41 15.24
CA ASN A 115 3.69 5.80 14.99
C ASN A 115 3.73 6.08 13.49
N ARG A 116 2.79 6.89 13.02
CA ARG A 116 2.74 7.29 11.61
C ARG A 116 3.91 8.22 11.29
N LEU A 117 4.66 7.89 10.26
CA LEU A 117 5.73 8.71 9.73
C LEU A 117 5.13 9.88 8.94
N ALA A 118 5.79 11.03 9.03
CA ALA A 118 5.54 12.20 8.21
C ALA A 118 6.88 12.63 7.59
N SER A 119 7.30 11.92 6.54
CA SER A 119 8.52 12.23 5.77
C SER A 119 8.18 12.35 4.29
N ASN A 120 9.01 13.10 3.55
CA ASN A 120 8.93 13.20 2.09
C ASN A 120 9.40 11.91 1.39
N ASP A 121 10.00 10.98 2.14
CA ASP A 121 10.51 9.72 1.62
C ASP A 121 9.42 8.63 1.54
N ILE A 122 8.25 8.86 2.15
CA ILE A 122 7.12 7.91 2.11
C ILE A 122 6.57 7.85 0.69
N GLY A 123 6.45 6.64 0.12
CA GLY A 123 5.86 6.43 -1.20
C GLY A 123 6.77 6.89 -2.35
N ASN A 124 8.08 6.95 -2.13
CA ASN A 124 9.07 7.26 -3.17
C ASN A 124 9.34 6.07 -4.13
N ASN A 125 8.56 4.98 -4.01
CA ASN A 125 8.66 3.73 -4.76
C ASN A 125 9.95 2.94 -4.52
N ARG A 126 10.58 3.15 -3.37
CA ARG A 126 11.81 2.47 -2.97
C ARG A 126 11.74 2.08 -1.50
N ILE A 127 12.43 1.01 -1.13
CA ILE A 127 12.64 0.66 0.27
C ILE A 127 13.94 1.29 0.78
N ASP A 128 13.82 2.22 1.72
CA ASP A 128 14.94 2.97 2.24
C ASP A 128 15.68 2.32 3.41
N GLY A 129 16.98 2.59 3.47
CA GLY A 129 17.87 2.19 4.55
C GLY A 129 18.63 0.88 4.37
N TYR A 130 18.72 0.35 3.15
CA TYR A 130 19.79 -0.58 2.80
C TYR A 130 21.15 0.12 2.80
N THR A 131 22.15 -0.53 3.38
CA THR A 131 23.56 -0.14 3.31
C THR A 131 24.21 -0.66 2.02
N SER A 132 25.40 -0.14 1.69
CA SER A 132 26.22 -0.65 0.58
C SER A 132 26.47 -2.16 0.68
N SER A 133 26.60 -2.69 1.91
CA SER A 133 26.80 -4.12 2.21
C SER A 133 25.52 -4.96 2.16
N SER A 134 24.38 -4.41 1.74
CA SER A 134 23.06 -5.08 1.76
C SER A 134 22.43 -5.25 3.14
N ASP A 135 23.06 -4.74 4.20
CA ASP A 135 22.46 -4.76 5.53
C ASP A 135 21.40 -3.68 5.65
N ALA A 136 20.32 -3.98 6.35
CA ALA A 136 19.26 -3.04 6.65
C ALA A 136 19.58 -2.26 7.92
N LYS A 137 19.47 -0.92 7.86
CA LYS A 137 19.62 -0.07 9.04
C LYS A 137 18.46 -0.30 10.01
N HIS A 138 18.76 -0.35 11.30
CA HIS A 138 17.73 -0.44 12.33
C HIS A 138 16.83 0.80 12.28
N GLY A 139 15.52 0.60 12.42
CA GLY A 139 14.53 1.68 12.35
C GLY A 139 14.23 2.23 10.95
N SER A 140 14.88 1.72 9.89
CA SER A 140 14.53 2.06 8.51
C SER A 140 13.45 1.12 7.95
N GLU A 141 12.90 1.46 6.78
CA GLU A 141 11.93 0.62 6.05
C GLU A 141 12.53 -0.75 5.72
N ALA A 142 13.77 -0.78 5.20
CA ALA A 142 14.51 -2.02 4.97
C ALA A 142 14.65 -2.87 6.25
N GLY A 143 14.86 -2.21 7.41
CA GLY A 143 14.97 -2.89 8.70
C GLY A 143 13.66 -3.55 9.09
N ARG A 144 12.55 -2.81 9.00
CA ARG A 144 11.20 -3.32 9.28
C ARG A 144 10.80 -4.45 8.33
N LEU A 145 11.13 -4.32 7.05
CA LEU A 145 10.93 -5.36 6.05
C LEU A 145 11.69 -6.66 6.38
N LYS A 146 12.93 -6.52 6.85
CA LYS A 146 13.75 -7.66 7.29
C LYS A 146 13.19 -8.30 8.56
N ASP A 147 12.73 -7.50 9.52
CA ASP A 147 12.10 -7.99 10.75
C ASP A 147 10.78 -8.70 10.46
N PHE A 148 9.99 -8.19 9.51
CA PHE A 148 8.81 -8.87 8.99
C PHE A 148 9.15 -10.23 8.40
N GLY A 149 10.22 -10.34 7.62
CA GLY A 149 10.68 -11.62 7.11
C GLY A 149 10.94 -12.68 8.20
N LYS A 150 11.41 -12.25 9.37
CA LYS A 150 11.76 -13.12 10.50
C LYS A 150 10.58 -13.43 11.42
N PHE A 151 9.76 -12.44 11.73
CA PHE A 151 8.72 -12.52 12.77
C PHE A 151 7.29 -12.49 12.21
N GLY A 152 7.12 -12.29 10.91
CA GLY A 152 5.83 -12.18 10.24
C GLY A 152 5.02 -10.96 10.70
N PHE A 153 3.70 -11.08 10.61
CA PHE A 153 2.75 -9.99 10.92
C PHE A 153 2.86 -9.47 12.38
N SER A 154 3.35 -10.28 13.31
CA SER A 154 3.57 -9.86 14.71
C SER A 154 4.56 -8.69 14.89
N SER A 155 5.45 -8.51 13.90
CA SER A 155 6.41 -7.39 13.86
C SER A 155 5.77 -6.06 13.47
N LEU A 156 4.64 -6.09 12.78
CA LEU A 156 3.97 -4.88 12.32
C LEU A 156 3.30 -4.20 13.51
N LYS A 157 3.64 -2.93 13.73
CA LYS A 157 3.07 -2.08 14.77
C LYS A 157 2.30 -0.94 14.13
N GLY A 158 1.17 -0.57 14.72
CA GLY A 158 0.24 0.37 14.11
C GLY A 158 -0.75 -0.33 13.18
N LYS A 159 -1.83 0.39 12.86
CA LYS A 159 -2.99 -0.11 12.11
C LYS A 159 -3.11 0.71 10.83
N LEU A 160 -2.84 0.10 9.68
CA LEU A 160 -2.84 0.79 8.38
C LEU A 160 -4.24 1.25 7.99
N HIS A 161 -5.14 0.28 7.85
CA HIS A 161 -6.55 0.54 7.61
C HIS A 161 -7.38 0.05 8.79
N GLU A 162 -8.52 0.69 9.00
CA GLU A 162 -9.60 0.02 9.72
C GLU A 162 -10.08 -1.13 8.82
N VAL A 163 -9.61 -2.37 9.06
CA VAL A 163 -10.04 -3.58 8.31
C VAL A 163 -11.47 -3.99 8.68
N ARG A 164 -12.30 -3.01 9.03
CA ARG A 164 -13.74 -3.14 9.18
C ARG A 164 -14.36 -2.22 8.16
N SER A 165 -15.32 -2.73 7.39
CA SER A 165 -16.34 -1.86 6.84
C SER A 165 -17.07 -1.23 8.03
N PRO A 166 -17.03 0.11 8.23
CA PRO A 166 -17.82 0.75 9.28
C PRO A 166 -19.32 0.47 9.13
N ALA A 167 -19.75 0.10 7.92
CA ALA A 167 -21.12 -0.28 7.63
C ALA A 167 -21.53 -1.61 8.31
N ASP A 168 -20.59 -2.48 8.68
CA ASP A 168 -20.89 -3.80 9.26
C ASP A 168 -20.82 -3.82 10.79
N ASP A 169 -20.37 -2.72 11.42
CA ASP A 169 -20.27 -2.60 12.89
C ASP A 169 -21.44 -1.76 13.43
N PRO A 170 -22.46 -2.38 14.04
CA PRO A 170 -23.64 -1.66 14.53
C PRO A 170 -23.30 -0.64 15.62
N ALA A 171 -22.20 -0.82 16.36
CA ALA A 171 -21.78 0.14 17.36
C ALA A 171 -21.26 1.45 16.73
N ILE A 172 -20.65 1.38 15.55
CA ILE A 172 -20.18 2.56 14.81
C ILE A 172 -21.35 3.30 14.16
N ARG A 173 -22.34 2.57 13.64
CA ARG A 173 -23.61 3.15 13.18
C ARG A 173 -24.31 3.90 14.30
N GLU A 174 -24.43 3.29 15.47
CA GLU A 174 -25.08 3.91 16.64
C GLU A 174 -24.33 5.18 17.12
N GLN A 175 -23.00 5.17 17.12
CA GLN A 175 -22.21 6.35 17.47
C GLN A 175 -22.39 7.50 16.47
N ALA A 176 -22.43 7.19 15.18
CA ALA A 176 -22.67 8.18 14.15
C ALA A 176 -24.10 8.75 14.23
N GLU A 177 -25.11 7.90 14.49
CA GLU A 177 -26.48 8.34 14.75
C GLU A 177 -26.56 9.26 15.97
N LYS A 178 -25.84 8.96 17.05
CA LYS A 178 -25.69 9.84 18.23
C LYS A 178 -25.07 11.20 17.88
N LEU A 179 -24.19 11.24 16.89
CA LEU A 179 -23.59 12.47 16.35
C LEU A 179 -24.46 13.14 15.27
N GLY A 180 -25.64 12.59 14.96
CA GLY A 180 -26.56 13.09 13.93
C GLY A 180 -26.15 12.78 12.49
N ILE A 181 -25.16 11.89 12.29
CA ILE A 181 -24.67 11.47 10.98
C ILE A 181 -25.55 10.34 10.47
N GLN A 182 -26.24 10.58 9.36
CA GLN A 182 -27.07 9.58 8.68
C GLN A 182 -26.25 8.82 7.64
N TRP A 183 -26.10 7.51 7.84
CA TRP A 183 -25.34 6.64 6.93
C TRP A 183 -26.12 6.22 5.70
N GLU A 184 -27.44 6.06 5.86
CA GLU A 184 -28.32 5.67 4.77
C GLU A 184 -28.91 6.90 4.09
N ARG A 185 -29.14 6.75 2.78
CA ARG A 185 -29.73 7.81 1.98
C ARG A 185 -31.14 8.13 2.52
N PRO A 186 -31.47 9.40 2.78
CA PRO A 186 -32.79 9.78 3.23
C PRO A 186 -33.86 9.31 2.26
N LYS A 187 -34.96 8.79 2.79
CA LYS A 187 -36.10 8.32 2.00
C LYS A 187 -36.65 9.48 1.15
N GLY A 188 -36.68 9.30 -0.17
CA GLY A 188 -37.17 10.31 -1.13
C GLY A 188 -36.09 11.26 -1.67
N ASP A 189 -34.83 11.11 -1.27
CA ASP A 189 -33.73 11.73 -1.99
C ASP A 189 -33.47 10.92 -3.28
N GLU A 190 -33.65 11.55 -4.44
CA GLU A 190 -33.43 10.93 -5.76
C GLU A 190 -32.21 11.49 -6.49
N ARG A 191 -31.49 12.45 -5.90
CA ARG A 191 -30.27 13.05 -6.47
C ARG A 191 -29.16 12.01 -6.68
N ASP A 192 -28.67 11.85 -7.90
CA ASP A 192 -27.51 11.01 -8.16
C ASP A 192 -26.24 11.52 -7.45
N ALA A 193 -25.17 10.72 -7.44
CA ALA A 193 -23.92 11.08 -6.75
C ALA A 193 -23.36 12.43 -7.25
N GLN A 194 -23.50 12.71 -8.55
CA GLN A 194 -23.01 13.94 -9.16
C GLN A 194 -23.83 15.15 -8.68
N ALA A 195 -25.16 15.05 -8.66
CA ALA A 195 -26.04 16.08 -8.12
C ALA A 195 -25.81 16.34 -6.63
N ILE A 196 -25.49 15.30 -5.84
CA ILE A 196 -25.11 15.48 -4.42
C ILE A 196 -23.82 16.30 -4.30
N ILE A 197 -22.78 15.95 -5.07
CA ILE A 197 -21.49 16.69 -5.07
C ILE A 197 -21.68 18.14 -5.53
N ASP A 198 -22.46 18.37 -6.59
CA ASP A 198 -22.60 19.70 -7.20
C ASP A 198 -23.49 20.67 -6.41
N THR A 199 -24.39 20.12 -5.58
CA THR A 199 -25.31 20.91 -4.74
C THR A 199 -24.68 21.30 -3.40
N ASP A 200 -23.75 20.49 -2.86
CA ASP A 200 -23.08 20.78 -1.60
C ASP A 200 -21.81 21.63 -1.84
N PRO A 201 -21.73 22.89 -1.37
CA PRO A 201 -20.57 23.75 -1.61
C PRO A 201 -19.30 23.27 -0.93
N LEU A 202 -19.38 22.45 0.13
CA LEU A 202 -18.21 21.78 0.70
C LEU A 202 -17.74 20.67 -0.23
N LEU A 203 -18.62 19.77 -0.66
CA LEU A 203 -18.25 18.64 -1.54
C LEU A 203 -17.79 19.10 -2.93
N LYS A 204 -18.49 20.06 -3.53
CA LYS A 204 -18.17 20.65 -4.83
C LYS A 204 -16.75 21.20 -4.89
N ASN A 205 -16.27 21.76 -3.78
CA ASN A 205 -14.96 22.40 -3.69
C ASN A 205 -13.87 21.46 -3.16
N LEU A 206 -14.20 20.26 -2.64
CA LEU A 206 -13.21 19.27 -2.22
C LEU A 206 -12.41 18.71 -3.41
N GLY A 207 -13.05 18.50 -4.57
CA GLY A 207 -12.39 18.03 -5.80
C GLY A 207 -11.59 19.09 -6.56
N ASN A 208 -11.73 20.37 -6.21
CA ASN A 208 -11.08 21.52 -6.87
C ASN A 208 -9.86 22.05 -6.08
N ARG A 209 -9.47 21.40 -4.98
CA ARG A 209 -8.23 21.76 -4.27
C ARG A 209 -7.03 21.17 -4.99
N THR A 210 -6.68 21.86 -6.07
CA THR A 210 -5.48 21.62 -6.87
C THR A 210 -4.23 21.64 -5.99
N CYS A 211 -3.37 20.65 -6.22
CA CYS A 211 -1.93 20.72 -5.93
C CYS A 211 -1.43 22.14 -6.24
N SER A 212 -0.91 22.83 -5.24
CA SER A 212 -0.44 24.21 -5.36
C SER A 212 0.76 24.27 -6.31
N ARG A 213 0.50 24.47 -7.60
CA ARG A 213 1.48 25.02 -8.52
C ARG A 213 1.59 26.50 -8.22
N SER A 214 2.55 26.85 -7.37
CA SER A 214 2.98 28.23 -7.15
C SER A 214 3.43 28.82 -8.48
N ARG A 215 2.57 29.63 -9.10
CA ARG A 215 2.97 30.57 -10.15
C ARG A 215 2.82 31.97 -9.56
N SER A 216 3.83 32.38 -8.81
CA SER A 216 3.95 33.74 -8.30
C SER A 216 4.57 34.62 -9.39
N ALA A 217 3.86 35.70 -9.75
CA ALA A 217 4.24 36.84 -10.60
C ALA A 217 4.65 36.50 -12.05
N ILE A 218 4.13 37.13 -13.09
CA ILE A 218 4.25 38.57 -13.36
C ILE A 218 2.93 39.11 -13.92
N SER A 219 2.45 40.16 -13.28
CA SER A 219 1.40 41.05 -13.75
C SER A 219 2.01 42.08 -14.70
N SER A 220 1.49 42.18 -15.93
CA SER A 220 1.19 43.46 -16.58
C SER A 220 0.52 43.27 -17.96
N ALA A 221 -0.61 43.97 -18.13
CA ALA A 221 -1.29 44.42 -19.35
C ALA A 221 -2.26 43.47 -20.12
N MET A 222 -3.50 43.97 -20.28
CA MET A 222 -4.71 43.44 -20.97
C MET A 222 -4.63 43.52 -22.53
N PRO A 223 -5.68 43.22 -23.35
CA PRO A 223 -6.97 42.51 -23.14
C PRO A 223 -7.35 41.42 -24.19
N THR A 224 -8.37 40.63 -23.84
CA THR A 224 -9.38 39.93 -24.69
C THR A 224 -8.96 39.08 -25.90
N GLN A 225 -9.13 37.75 -25.80
CA GLN A 225 -9.68 36.86 -26.85
C GLN A 225 -10.09 35.49 -26.24
N PRO A 226 -11.06 34.76 -26.83
CA PRO A 226 -11.80 33.69 -26.17
C PRO A 226 -11.06 32.34 -26.09
N ILE A 227 -11.57 31.54 -25.15
CA ILE A 227 -11.00 30.34 -24.55
C ILE A 227 -10.96 29.17 -25.55
N ALA A 228 -9.76 28.69 -25.90
CA ALA A 228 -9.56 27.36 -26.45
C ALA A 228 -9.13 26.42 -25.33
N ARG A 229 -9.91 25.35 -25.10
CA ARG A 229 -9.61 24.29 -24.13
C ARG A 229 -8.33 23.56 -24.54
N PRO A 230 -7.29 23.43 -23.69
CA PRO A 230 -6.18 22.55 -24.01
C PRO A 230 -6.62 21.10 -23.76
N ARG A 231 -6.64 20.30 -24.83
CA ARG A 231 -6.59 18.83 -24.78
C ARG A 231 -5.24 18.44 -24.15
N CYS A 232 -5.26 17.77 -23.00
CA CYS A 232 -4.07 17.08 -22.50
C CYS A 232 -3.78 15.89 -23.40
N TRP A 233 -2.68 15.97 -24.16
CA TRP A 233 -2.06 14.82 -24.81
C TRP A 233 -1.13 14.15 -23.80
N LEU A 234 -1.28 12.83 -23.63
CA LEU A 234 -0.22 11.97 -23.12
C LEU A 234 0.91 11.97 -24.16
N THR A 235 2.15 12.19 -23.73
CA THR A 235 3.33 11.77 -24.50
C THR A 235 4.19 10.88 -23.62
N SER A 236 4.34 9.64 -24.04
CA SER A 236 5.34 8.70 -23.55
C SER A 236 6.68 8.93 -24.26
N ASN A 237 7.74 8.53 -23.55
CA ASN A 237 9.01 7.98 -24.01
C ASN A 237 10.01 8.79 -24.88
N SER A 238 11.23 8.83 -24.33
CA SER A 238 12.49 8.36 -24.92
C SER A 238 13.18 9.12 -26.08
N SER A 239 14.46 9.36 -25.78
CA SER A 239 15.63 9.22 -26.68
C SER A 239 16.06 10.37 -27.61
N MET A 240 17.40 10.47 -27.63
CA MET A 240 18.30 10.95 -28.69
C MET A 240 18.63 12.44 -28.79
N ALA A 241 19.85 12.73 -28.32
CA ALA A 241 20.96 13.36 -29.06
C ALA A 241 20.61 14.28 -30.24
N THR A 242 21.14 15.51 -30.22
CA THR A 242 21.93 16.10 -31.31
C THR A 242 22.59 17.40 -30.83
N ALA A 243 23.88 17.52 -31.12
CA ALA A 243 24.69 18.71 -30.93
C ALA A 243 24.41 19.75 -32.03
N CYS A 244 24.44 21.04 -31.66
CA CYS A 244 24.76 22.21 -32.49
C CYS A 244 25.09 23.32 -31.46
N GLY A 245 26.28 23.90 -31.37
CA GLY A 245 27.07 24.47 -32.46
C GLY A 245 26.60 25.91 -32.68
N LEU A 246 27.08 26.87 -31.88
CA LEU A 246 26.93 28.30 -32.18
C LEU A 246 28.27 29.02 -31.98
N SER A 247 28.91 29.25 -33.12
CA SER A 247 29.94 30.26 -33.32
C SER A 247 29.26 31.62 -33.36
N VAL A 248 29.76 32.60 -32.60
CA VAL A 248 29.57 34.02 -32.90
C VAL A 248 30.88 34.74 -32.63
N ALA A 249 31.33 35.40 -33.69
CA ALA A 249 32.47 36.27 -33.76
C ALA A 249 32.19 37.61 -33.05
N MET A 250 33.20 38.10 -32.33
CA MET A 250 33.77 39.45 -32.46
C MET A 250 35.06 39.53 -31.66
#